data_AF-A0A1E4MEB7-F1
#
_entry.id   AF-A0A1E4MEB7-F1
#
_cell.length_a   1.000
_cell.length_b   1.000
_cell.length_c   1.000
_cell.angle_alpha   90.00
_cell.angle_beta   90.00
_cell.angle_gamma   90.00
#
_symmetry.space_group_name_H-M   'P 1'
#
loop_
_entity.id
_entity.type
_entity.pdbx_description
1 polymer ?
#
loop_
_entity_poly.entity_id
_entity_poly.type
_entity_poly.pdbx_seq_one_letter_code
_entity_poly.pdbx_strand_id
1 'polypeptide(L)'
;MSGDDDFRIRLGRIRSRGGQRALPIIAQALVAAQRAGGHVSRRGRIIAPGRSTFGRGRVASLRATHRLGHRSRQVIVKARVVRHGGRASLAAHLNYLQRDGVTRDGEKGVLFGAEAEGLDRNAFAARCENDRHHFRFIVSPEDAEQVRDLKGFTRELMTRMEKDLGTRLNWRAVEHWNTDNPHVHIIVRGVGEDGQNLVISRDYIGEGLRAQAREIVTRELGLRSDLDIRQSLERQVEAERWTEIDRDLSRTLQRDGVINMAPEPGVRPDGEHTLRMGRLRKLEGLGLASEIAPGQWTLAGDAQAGLRELAERGDIIKRMHKAMSDRGIDRGAASYVLDADPAQPVVGRLVDRGLHDELTGGGYAIVDGIDGRTHHIRFSDIEAPGDCRPGAIVELRHFEDRKGRRRVALAVRSDMDLSAQVRAPGATWLDRRNLSGDGRDLGGGFGTEVRAAMEARAEHLADEQLARRQGQRIIFARNLLDTLKRRELDTTAKDLSAEIGLRHTPSKAGEYVAGTVRQRLTLASGRFAMIDNGLGFQLVPWSPSLDRQIGKHISGVMRGDGGVDWSLGRGRGLGL
;
A
#
# COMPACT_ATOMS: atom_id res chain seq x y z
N MET A 1 -26.83 70.67 28.22
CA MET A 1 -27.03 69.88 29.46
C MET A 1 -27.92 68.71 29.06
N SER A 2 -27.37 67.55 28.71
CA SER A 2 -26.75 66.49 29.55
C SER A 2 -27.77 65.61 30.26
N GLY A 3 -27.86 64.35 29.82
CA GLY A 3 -28.20 63.17 30.61
C GLY A 3 -29.67 62.75 30.61
N ASP A 4 -29.99 61.66 29.90
CA ASP A 4 -30.69 60.54 30.54
C ASP A 4 -30.41 59.22 29.80
N ASP A 5 -30.21 58.17 30.59
CA ASP A 5 -29.84 56.81 30.19
C ASP A 5 -31.00 56.07 29.51
N ASP A 6 -30.71 55.34 28.43
CA ASP A 6 -31.67 54.41 27.83
C ASP A 6 -31.00 53.04 27.60
N PHE A 7 -31.15 52.18 28.61
CA PHE A 7 -30.64 50.81 28.66
C PHE A 7 -31.41 49.92 27.66
N ARG A 8 -30.75 49.46 26.58
CA ARG A 8 -31.35 48.53 25.60
C ARG A 8 -30.68 47.17 25.60
N ILE A 9 -31.36 46.19 26.19
CA ILE A 9 -31.03 44.76 26.12
C ILE A 9 -31.21 44.26 24.68
N ARG A 10 -30.16 43.67 24.09
CA ARG A 10 -30.29 42.85 22.87
C ARG A 10 -30.33 41.38 23.23
N LEU A 11 -31.52 40.78 23.12
CA LEU A 11 -31.74 39.34 23.21
C LEU A 11 -31.04 38.64 22.02
N GLY A 12 -30.17 37.69 22.33
CA GLY A 12 -29.50 36.84 21.33
C GLY A 12 -30.45 35.81 20.71
N ARG A 13 -30.22 35.47 19.44
CA ARG A 13 -30.96 34.44 18.70
C ARG A 13 -30.54 33.05 19.20
N ILE A 14 -31.52 32.24 19.61
CA ILE A 14 -31.33 30.87 20.08
C ILE A 14 -30.96 29.95 18.90
N ARG A 15 -29.84 29.21 19.04
CA ARG A 15 -29.29 28.14 18.15
C ARG A 15 -28.52 28.55 16.88
N SER A 16 -27.42 29.30 17.01
CA SER A 16 -26.31 29.18 16.04
C SER A 16 -25.03 28.70 16.73
N ARG A 17 -24.62 27.46 16.43
CA ARG A 17 -23.29 26.93 16.78
C ARG A 17 -22.20 27.73 16.06
N GLY A 18 -21.04 27.84 16.72
CA GLY A 18 -19.98 28.80 16.45
C GLY A 18 -19.45 28.87 15.01
N GLY A 19 -19.03 30.08 14.63
CA GLY A 19 -18.67 30.47 13.29
C GLY A 19 -17.47 29.72 12.71
N GLN A 20 -17.69 29.10 11.55
CA GLN A 20 -16.66 29.05 10.52
C GLN A 20 -16.50 30.50 10.02
N ARG A 21 -15.37 31.13 10.33
CA ARG A 21 -14.97 32.37 9.66
C ARG A 21 -14.90 32.07 8.17
N ALA A 22 -15.93 32.47 7.43
CA ALA A 22 -15.88 32.50 5.98
C ALA A 22 -14.63 33.30 5.60
N LEU A 23 -13.76 32.68 4.79
CA LEU A 23 -12.56 33.34 4.28
C LEU A 23 -12.97 34.70 3.67
N PRO A 24 -12.15 35.75 3.76
CA PRO A 24 -12.42 37.02 3.08
C PRO A 24 -12.79 36.77 1.61
N ILE A 25 -13.72 37.55 1.04
CA ILE A 25 -14.23 37.36 -0.34
C ILE A 25 -13.08 37.19 -1.35
N ILE A 26 -11.98 37.92 -1.15
CA ILE A 26 -10.76 37.82 -1.96
C ILE A 26 -10.13 36.42 -1.86
N ALA A 27 -10.05 35.84 -0.66
CA ALA A 27 -9.53 34.49 -0.46
C ALA A 27 -10.48 33.41 -1.04
N GLN A 28 -11.79 33.61 -0.98
CA GLN A 28 -12.75 32.72 -1.66
C GLN A 28 -12.61 32.82 -3.19
N ALA A 29 -12.45 34.03 -3.72
CA ALA A 29 -12.20 34.27 -5.15
C ALA A 29 -10.86 33.69 -5.62
N LEU A 30 -9.80 33.79 -4.81
CA LEU A 30 -8.49 33.19 -5.11
C LEU A 30 -8.54 31.66 -5.08
N VAL A 31 -9.26 31.07 -4.12
CA VAL A 31 -9.48 29.61 -4.04
C VAL A 31 -10.34 29.11 -5.21
N ALA A 32 -11.39 29.85 -5.58
CA ALA A 32 -12.20 29.54 -6.75
C ALA A 32 -11.39 29.65 -8.05
N ALA A 33 -10.57 30.69 -8.20
CA ALA A 33 -9.67 30.86 -9.34
C ALA A 33 -8.60 29.75 -9.43
N GLN A 34 -8.05 29.28 -8.29
CA GLN A 34 -7.14 28.13 -8.25
C GLN A 34 -7.84 26.80 -8.56
N ARG A 35 -9.06 26.59 -8.08
CA ARG A 35 -9.87 25.41 -8.42
C ARG A 35 -10.26 25.37 -9.90
N ALA A 36 -10.45 26.54 -10.51
CA ALA A 36 -10.66 26.71 -11.95
C ALA A 36 -9.36 26.66 -12.78
N GLY A 37 -8.20 26.39 -12.16
CA GLY A 37 -6.92 26.17 -12.85
C GLY A 37 -6.03 27.39 -13.04
N GLY A 38 -6.37 28.55 -12.49
CA GLY A 38 -5.54 29.77 -12.50
C GLY A 38 -4.48 29.78 -11.38
N HIS A 39 -3.33 30.41 -11.62
CA HIS A 39 -2.31 30.64 -10.59
C HIS A 39 -2.23 32.12 -10.23
N VAL A 40 -1.93 32.43 -8.98
CA VAL A 40 -1.75 33.81 -8.50
C VAL A 40 -0.25 34.07 -8.43
N SER A 41 0.23 35.06 -9.19
CA SER A 41 1.63 35.50 -9.16
C SER A 41 2.01 36.13 -7.81
N ARG A 42 3.31 36.21 -7.49
CA ARG A 42 3.82 36.99 -6.33
C ARG A 42 3.41 38.48 -6.36
N ARG A 43 2.91 39.00 -7.49
CA ARG A 43 2.40 40.37 -7.67
C ARG A 43 0.86 40.46 -7.67
N GLY A 44 0.15 39.42 -7.23
CA GLY A 44 -1.32 39.46 -7.05
C GLY A 44 -2.16 39.35 -8.34
N ARG A 45 -1.52 39.18 -9.51
CA ARG A 45 -2.24 38.92 -10.77
C ARG A 45 -2.64 37.45 -10.90
N ILE A 46 -3.88 37.21 -11.33
CA ILE A 46 -4.37 35.93 -11.81
C ILE A 46 -3.78 35.72 -13.22
N ILE A 47 -2.95 34.69 -13.35
CA ILE A 47 -2.35 34.28 -14.62
C ILE A 47 -2.87 32.90 -14.98
N ALA A 48 -3.08 32.66 -16.27
CA ALA A 48 -3.23 31.31 -16.81
C ALA A 48 -2.06 30.45 -16.31
N PRO A 49 -2.24 29.13 -16.11
CA PRO A 49 -1.17 28.27 -15.61
C PRO A 49 0.00 28.31 -16.60
N GLY A 50 1.01 29.12 -16.29
CA GLY A 50 2.22 29.20 -17.09
C GLY A 50 2.91 27.84 -17.05
N ARG A 51 3.19 27.26 -18.23
CA ARG A 51 4.02 26.05 -18.32
C ARG A 51 5.35 26.33 -17.61
N SER A 52 5.68 25.55 -16.58
CA SER A 52 6.94 25.67 -15.85
C SER A 52 8.10 25.53 -16.85
N THR A 53 8.95 26.55 -16.95
CA THR A 53 10.15 26.52 -17.81
C THR A 53 11.33 25.79 -17.17
N PHE A 54 11.16 25.31 -15.93
CA PHE A 54 12.20 24.72 -15.11
C PHE A 54 12.33 23.19 -15.30
N GLY A 55 13.57 22.71 -15.44
CA GLY A 55 13.92 21.28 -15.54
C GLY A 55 14.35 20.82 -16.94
N ARG A 56 15.09 19.70 -16.99
CA ARG A 56 15.62 19.08 -18.22
C ARG A 56 14.50 18.37 -19.03
N GLY A 57 14.72 18.14 -20.33
CA GLY A 57 13.82 17.35 -21.20
C GLY A 57 12.68 18.10 -21.93
N ARG A 58 12.49 19.40 -21.71
CA ARG A 58 11.34 20.13 -22.25
C ARG A 58 11.26 20.14 -23.80
N VAL A 59 12.38 20.46 -24.46
CA VAL A 59 12.43 20.51 -25.94
C VAL A 59 12.19 19.14 -26.54
N ALA A 60 12.69 18.07 -25.89
CA ALA A 60 12.43 16.70 -26.29
C ALA A 60 10.94 16.34 -26.19
N SER A 61 10.24 16.80 -25.14
CA SER A 61 8.80 16.57 -24.97
C SER A 61 7.97 17.10 -26.15
N LEU A 62 8.30 18.28 -26.66
CA LEU A 62 7.62 18.86 -27.82
C LEU A 62 7.91 18.05 -29.10
N ARG A 63 9.16 17.64 -29.32
CA ARG A 63 9.54 16.84 -30.50
C ARG A 63 8.89 15.45 -30.49
N ALA A 64 8.87 14.77 -29.35
CA ALA A 64 8.33 13.42 -29.23
C ALA A 64 6.81 13.38 -29.44
N THR A 65 6.09 14.40 -28.95
CA THR A 65 4.63 14.49 -29.13
C THR A 65 4.21 14.77 -30.57
N HIS A 66 4.99 15.53 -31.34
CA HIS A 66 4.71 15.81 -32.75
C HIS A 66 4.83 14.58 -33.68
N ARG A 67 5.54 13.53 -33.28
CA ARG A 67 5.75 12.32 -34.11
C ARG A 67 4.65 11.27 -33.98
N LEU A 68 3.73 11.44 -33.04
CA LEU A 68 2.73 10.43 -32.73
C LEU A 68 1.39 10.74 -33.40
N GLY A 69 0.90 9.78 -34.17
CA GLY A 69 -0.46 9.82 -34.73
C GLY A 69 -1.48 9.15 -33.80
N HIS A 70 -2.77 9.29 -34.13
CA HIS A 70 -3.86 8.64 -33.40
C HIS A 70 -3.75 7.10 -33.41
N ARG A 71 -3.12 6.53 -34.45
CA ARG A 71 -2.88 5.08 -34.59
C ARG A 71 -1.64 4.57 -33.86
N SER A 72 -0.83 5.43 -33.23
CA SER A 72 0.32 4.97 -32.44
C SER A 72 -0.16 4.10 -31.26
N ARG A 73 0.66 3.12 -30.89
CA ARG A 73 0.44 2.25 -29.72
C ARG A 73 0.32 3.11 -28.45
N GLN A 74 -0.39 2.58 -27.45
CA GLN A 74 -0.62 3.27 -26.18
C GLN A 74 0.29 2.72 -25.09
N VAL A 75 0.79 3.63 -24.26
CA VAL A 75 1.58 3.29 -23.07
C VAL A 75 1.13 4.18 -21.93
N ILE A 76 0.80 3.56 -20.80
CA ILE A 76 0.53 4.26 -19.55
C ILE A 76 1.87 4.50 -18.86
N VAL A 77 2.11 5.75 -18.47
CA VAL A 77 3.25 6.13 -17.63
C VAL A 77 2.71 6.85 -16.42
N LYS A 78 2.99 6.31 -15.24
CA LYS A 78 2.77 6.97 -13.95
C LYS A 78 4.12 7.33 -13.35
N ALA A 79 4.22 8.49 -12.71
CA ALA A 79 5.46 8.99 -12.14
C ALA A 79 5.24 9.60 -10.76
N ARG A 80 6.20 9.39 -9.86
CA ARG A 80 6.26 10.05 -8.55
C ARG A 80 7.66 10.49 -8.21
N VAL A 81 7.77 11.68 -7.61
CA VAL A 81 9.01 12.17 -6.99
C VAL A 81 8.94 11.91 -5.49
N VAL A 82 9.87 11.13 -4.96
CA VAL A 82 9.92 10.77 -3.53
C VAL A 82 11.12 11.45 -2.90
N ARG A 83 10.88 12.32 -1.91
CA ARG A 83 11.95 13.00 -1.16
C ARG A 83 12.45 12.08 -0.04
N HIS A 84 13.77 11.99 0.12
CA HIS A 84 14.36 11.29 1.25
C HIS A 84 14.27 12.19 2.50
N GLY A 85 14.02 11.59 3.68
CA GLY A 85 13.60 12.30 4.91
C GLY A 85 12.18 11.98 5.40
N GLY A 86 11.50 11.00 4.77
CA GLY A 86 10.19 10.45 5.16
C GLY A 86 10.25 8.96 5.54
N ARG A 87 9.10 8.40 5.99
CA ARG A 87 9.01 7.12 6.73
C ARG A 87 9.24 5.82 5.94
N ALA A 88 9.19 5.83 4.60
CA ALA A 88 9.35 4.61 3.81
C ALA A 88 10.80 4.39 3.35
N SER A 89 11.39 3.24 3.71
CA SER A 89 12.73 2.83 3.26
C SER A 89 12.71 2.44 1.77
N LEU A 90 13.62 3.01 0.96
CA LEU A 90 13.79 2.61 -0.44
C LEU A 90 14.15 1.11 -0.54
N ALA A 91 14.91 0.57 0.40
CA ALA A 91 15.25 -0.85 0.44
C ALA A 91 14.01 -1.74 0.64
N ALA A 92 13.08 -1.34 1.52
CA ALA A 92 11.82 -2.07 1.73
C ALA A 92 10.95 -2.04 0.47
N HIS A 93 10.90 -0.89 -0.22
CA HIS A 93 10.19 -0.78 -1.49
C HIS A 93 10.79 -1.66 -2.59
N LEU A 94 12.12 -1.65 -2.76
CA LEU A 94 12.80 -2.51 -3.74
C LEU A 94 12.62 -4.00 -3.42
N ASN A 95 12.67 -4.38 -2.13
CA ASN A 95 12.41 -5.75 -1.72
C ASN A 95 10.99 -6.20 -2.10
N TYR A 96 10.00 -5.33 -1.93
CA TYR A 96 8.63 -5.63 -2.35
C TYR A 96 8.50 -5.78 -3.87
N LEU A 97 9.16 -4.91 -4.63
CA LEU A 97 9.17 -4.99 -6.10
C LEU A 97 9.78 -6.30 -6.61
N GLN A 98 10.70 -6.91 -5.86
CA GLN A 98 11.30 -8.22 -6.15
C GLN A 98 10.57 -9.39 -5.47
N ARG A 99 9.27 -9.31 -5.15
CA ARG A 99 8.55 -10.43 -4.54
C ARG A 99 8.40 -11.61 -5.52
N ASP A 100 8.09 -12.79 -4.98
CA ASP A 100 7.81 -13.99 -5.75
C ASP A 100 6.47 -13.86 -6.51
N GLY A 101 6.33 -14.56 -7.63
CA GLY A 101 5.10 -14.52 -8.43
C GLY A 101 4.89 -13.23 -9.20
N VAL A 102 5.95 -12.51 -9.58
CA VAL A 102 5.85 -11.27 -10.39
C VAL A 102 6.38 -11.42 -11.81
N THR A 103 7.19 -12.42 -12.12
CA THR A 103 7.66 -12.64 -13.50
C THR A 103 6.65 -13.46 -14.31
N ARG A 104 6.88 -13.56 -15.63
CA ARG A 104 6.02 -14.32 -16.56
C ARG A 104 5.86 -15.79 -16.14
N ASP A 105 6.90 -16.36 -15.54
CA ASP A 105 6.93 -17.76 -15.09
C ASP A 105 6.53 -17.93 -13.61
N GLY A 106 6.07 -16.86 -12.96
CA GLY A 106 5.70 -16.89 -11.54
C GLY A 106 6.89 -16.88 -10.58
N GLU A 107 8.09 -16.59 -11.07
CA GLU A 107 9.30 -16.46 -10.26
C GLU A 107 9.44 -15.07 -9.62
N LYS A 108 10.54 -14.92 -8.88
CA LYS A 108 10.94 -13.69 -8.22
C LYS A 108 11.41 -12.62 -9.20
N GLY A 109 10.99 -11.38 -8.99
CA GLY A 109 11.43 -10.25 -9.79
C GLY A 109 12.95 -10.02 -9.70
N VAL A 110 13.63 -10.00 -10.84
CA VAL A 110 15.08 -9.73 -10.93
C VAL A 110 15.30 -8.24 -11.22
N LEU A 111 16.06 -7.56 -10.36
CA LEU A 111 16.45 -6.17 -10.61
C LEU A 111 17.47 -6.12 -11.75
N PHE A 112 17.17 -5.29 -12.75
CA PHE A 112 18.08 -5.00 -13.85
C PHE A 112 18.36 -3.51 -13.97
N GLY A 113 19.41 -3.19 -14.70
CA GLY A 113 19.80 -1.81 -15.04
C GLY A 113 20.24 -1.72 -16.50
N ALA A 114 21.04 -0.71 -16.81
CA ALA A 114 21.53 -0.46 -18.16
C ALA A 114 22.31 -1.64 -18.75
N GLU A 115 23.23 -2.23 -17.97
CA GLU A 115 24.22 -3.20 -18.48
C GLU A 115 24.13 -4.59 -17.82
N ALA A 116 23.45 -4.71 -16.68
CA ALA A 116 23.47 -5.93 -15.87
C ALA A 116 22.10 -6.26 -15.24
N GLU A 117 21.96 -7.52 -14.85
CA GLU A 117 20.82 -8.08 -14.12
C GLU A 117 21.28 -8.65 -12.78
N GLY A 118 20.34 -9.00 -11.89
CA GLY A 118 20.69 -9.52 -10.56
C GLY A 118 21.33 -8.49 -9.63
N LEU A 119 20.99 -7.21 -9.81
CA LEU A 119 21.64 -6.10 -9.10
C LEU A 119 21.22 -6.05 -7.62
N ASP A 120 22.18 -5.79 -6.72
CA ASP A 120 21.91 -5.68 -5.29
C ASP A 120 21.07 -4.44 -4.95
N ARG A 121 19.87 -4.71 -4.41
CA ARG A 121 18.92 -3.72 -3.92
C ARG A 121 19.47 -2.87 -2.77
N ASN A 122 20.22 -3.48 -1.85
CA ASN A 122 20.71 -2.82 -0.64
C ASN A 122 21.82 -1.84 -1.01
N ALA A 123 22.74 -2.26 -1.88
CA ALA A 123 23.75 -1.37 -2.45
C ALA A 123 23.14 -0.17 -3.20
N PHE A 124 22.08 -0.38 -3.99
CA PHE A 124 21.41 0.73 -4.67
C PHE A 124 20.67 1.65 -3.70
N ALA A 125 19.98 1.10 -2.69
CA ALA A 125 19.30 1.90 -1.67
C ALA A 125 20.28 2.75 -0.86
N ALA A 126 21.42 2.17 -0.44
CA ALA A 126 22.48 2.88 0.28
C ALA A 126 23.05 4.05 -0.54
N ARG A 127 23.27 3.85 -1.85
CA ARG A 127 23.71 4.95 -2.75
C ARG A 127 22.72 6.10 -2.84
N CYS A 128 21.44 5.84 -2.65
CA CYS A 128 20.40 6.86 -2.72
C CYS A 128 20.12 7.54 -1.37
N GLU A 129 20.70 7.06 -0.26
CA GLU A 129 20.34 7.48 1.10
C GLU A 129 20.53 8.98 1.34
N ASN A 130 21.60 9.55 0.77
CA ASN A 130 21.94 10.97 0.90
C ASN A 130 21.36 11.85 -0.22
N ASP A 131 20.59 11.27 -1.15
CA ASP A 131 19.99 12.05 -2.22
C ASP A 131 18.80 12.86 -1.70
N ARG A 132 18.57 14.03 -2.28
CA ARG A 132 17.38 14.82 -1.94
C ARG A 132 16.08 14.09 -2.27
N HIS A 133 16.06 13.36 -3.39
CA HIS A 133 14.90 12.63 -3.89
C HIS A 133 15.30 11.46 -4.79
N HIS A 134 14.33 10.62 -5.14
CA HIS A 134 14.39 9.70 -6.27
C HIS A 134 13.08 9.77 -7.05
N PHE A 135 13.09 9.27 -8.28
CA PHE A 135 11.90 9.15 -9.12
C PHE A 135 11.46 7.69 -9.18
N ARG A 136 10.14 7.47 -9.14
CA ARG A 136 9.51 6.18 -9.40
C ARG A 136 8.65 6.31 -10.62
N PHE A 137 8.84 5.43 -11.59
CA PHE A 137 8.02 5.32 -12.77
C PHE A 137 7.37 3.93 -12.82
N ILE A 138 6.14 3.89 -13.32
CA ILE A 138 5.49 2.66 -13.76
C ILE A 138 5.17 2.86 -15.24
N VAL A 139 5.67 1.97 -16.09
CA VAL A 139 5.48 2.01 -17.53
C VAL A 139 4.76 0.73 -17.96
N SER A 140 3.58 0.86 -18.56
CA SER A 140 2.73 -0.27 -18.97
C SER A 140 2.24 -0.05 -20.40
N PRO A 141 2.82 -0.74 -21.39
CA PRO A 141 2.25 -0.82 -22.73
C PRO A 141 0.89 -1.51 -22.72
N GLU A 142 -0.07 -1.03 -23.52
CA GLU A 142 -1.40 -1.70 -23.64
C GLU A 142 -1.25 -3.12 -24.22
N ASP A 143 -0.36 -3.28 -25.20
CA ASP A 143 -0.06 -4.55 -25.86
C ASP A 143 1.20 -5.24 -25.27
N ALA A 144 1.44 -5.11 -23.96
CA ALA A 144 2.70 -5.57 -23.35
C ALA A 144 2.98 -7.06 -23.55
N GLU A 145 1.95 -7.90 -23.67
CA GLU A 145 2.11 -9.34 -23.95
C GLU A 145 2.68 -9.64 -25.34
N GLN A 146 2.50 -8.71 -26.30
CA GLN A 146 3.02 -8.81 -27.66
C GLN A 146 4.45 -8.27 -27.77
N VAL A 147 4.89 -7.46 -26.80
CA VAL A 147 6.27 -6.96 -26.71
C VAL A 147 7.18 -8.13 -26.37
N ARG A 148 8.15 -8.41 -27.25
CA ARG A 148 8.99 -9.61 -27.12
C ARG A 148 9.95 -9.53 -25.93
N ASP A 149 10.52 -8.35 -25.72
CA ASP A 149 11.52 -8.09 -24.69
C ASP A 149 11.21 -6.78 -23.95
N LEU A 150 10.52 -6.90 -22.81
CA LEU A 150 10.14 -5.77 -21.98
C LEU A 150 11.36 -5.13 -21.28
N LYS A 151 12.43 -5.91 -21.01
CA LYS A 151 13.70 -5.39 -20.48
C LYS A 151 14.43 -4.58 -21.54
N GLY A 152 14.51 -5.06 -22.77
CA GLY A 152 15.06 -4.36 -23.94
C GLY A 152 14.32 -3.05 -24.20
N PHE A 153 12.99 -3.10 -24.24
CA PHE A 153 12.13 -1.90 -24.31
C PHE A 153 12.49 -0.88 -23.22
N THR A 154 12.66 -1.33 -21.98
CA THR A 154 13.01 -0.47 -20.85
C THR A 154 14.40 0.16 -21.00
N ARG A 155 15.41 -0.62 -21.41
CA ARG A 155 16.78 -0.12 -21.64
C ARG A 155 16.81 0.92 -22.76
N GLU A 156 16.05 0.72 -23.84
CA GLU A 156 15.94 1.73 -24.89
C GLU A 156 15.24 2.99 -24.38
N LEU A 157 14.12 2.85 -23.66
CA LEU A 157 13.39 3.98 -23.09
C LEU A 157 14.29 4.83 -22.18
N MET A 158 15.07 4.18 -21.31
CA MET A 158 16.02 4.86 -20.44
C MET A 158 17.16 5.52 -21.21
N THR A 159 17.66 4.90 -22.28
CA THR A 159 18.67 5.51 -23.17
C THR A 159 18.15 6.77 -23.85
N ARG A 160 16.90 6.75 -24.33
CA ARG A 160 16.26 7.95 -24.90
C ARG A 160 16.06 9.02 -23.83
N MET A 161 15.70 8.62 -22.61
CA MET A 161 15.56 9.53 -21.48
C MET A 161 16.88 10.20 -21.11
N GLU A 162 18.00 9.47 -21.08
CA GLU A 162 19.34 10.05 -20.88
C GLU A 162 19.66 11.11 -21.93
N LYS A 163 19.38 10.80 -23.20
CA LYS A 163 19.59 11.74 -24.33
C LYS A 163 18.71 12.99 -24.21
N ASP A 164 17.44 12.82 -23.88
CA ASP A 164 16.49 13.93 -23.74
C ASP A 164 16.82 14.83 -22.54
N LEU A 165 17.34 14.25 -21.46
CA LEU A 165 17.77 15.00 -20.27
C LEU A 165 19.20 15.53 -20.37
N GLY A 166 20.02 15.02 -21.29
CA GLY A 166 21.41 15.42 -21.45
C GLY A 166 22.30 14.99 -20.27
N THR A 167 22.04 13.83 -19.67
CA THR A 167 22.87 13.27 -18.57
C THR A 167 22.64 11.77 -18.43
N ARG A 168 23.67 11.06 -17.96
CA ARG A 168 23.51 9.66 -17.56
C ARG A 168 22.63 9.52 -16.34
N LEU A 169 21.86 8.44 -16.30
CA LEU A 169 20.90 8.15 -15.24
C LEU A 169 21.32 6.88 -14.50
N ASN A 170 21.37 6.94 -13.18
CA ASN A 170 21.50 5.74 -12.36
C ASN A 170 20.10 5.22 -12.01
N TRP A 171 19.71 4.09 -12.59
CA TRP A 171 18.38 3.53 -12.43
C TRP A 171 18.37 2.02 -12.20
N ARG A 172 17.29 1.52 -11.62
CA ARG A 172 16.99 0.09 -11.47
C ARG A 172 15.56 -0.17 -11.88
N ALA A 173 15.30 -1.32 -12.49
CA ALA A 173 13.96 -1.70 -12.88
C ALA A 173 13.64 -3.16 -12.56
N VAL A 174 12.33 -3.45 -12.51
CA VAL A 174 11.78 -4.82 -12.44
C VAL A 174 10.51 -4.87 -13.27
N GLU A 175 10.29 -6.00 -13.95
CA GLU A 175 9.07 -6.28 -14.70
C GLU A 175 8.08 -7.10 -13.86
N HIS A 176 6.80 -6.72 -13.93
CA HIS A 176 5.70 -7.41 -13.28
C HIS A 176 4.70 -7.89 -14.35
N TRP A 177 4.40 -9.18 -14.34
CA TRP A 177 3.51 -9.91 -15.25
C TRP A 177 2.28 -10.50 -14.52
N ASN A 178 2.21 -10.35 -13.21
CA ASN A 178 1.20 -10.97 -12.35
C ASN A 178 -0.06 -10.12 -12.12
N THR A 179 -0.22 -9.08 -12.93
CA THR A 179 -1.37 -8.17 -12.91
C THR A 179 -2.06 -8.24 -14.27
N ASP A 180 -3.31 -7.77 -14.35
CA ASP A 180 -4.10 -7.73 -15.58
C ASP A 180 -3.39 -7.02 -16.76
N ASN A 181 -2.34 -6.20 -16.49
CA ASN A 181 -1.51 -5.59 -17.52
C ASN A 181 -0.02 -5.64 -17.12
N PRO A 182 0.84 -6.34 -17.88
CA PRO A 182 2.27 -6.34 -17.62
C PRO A 182 2.85 -4.93 -17.63
N HIS A 183 3.76 -4.66 -16.69
CA HIS A 183 4.34 -3.33 -16.51
C HIS A 183 5.72 -3.38 -15.87
N VAL A 184 6.46 -2.27 -16.00
CA VAL A 184 7.82 -2.13 -15.49
C VAL A 184 7.85 -1.04 -14.45
N HIS A 185 8.38 -1.37 -13.27
CA HIS A 185 8.79 -0.39 -12.27
C HIS A 185 10.19 0.10 -12.57
N ILE A 186 10.39 1.41 -12.63
CA ILE A 186 11.71 2.02 -12.85
C ILE A 186 11.97 3.02 -11.72
N ILE A 187 13.05 2.82 -10.99
CA ILE A 187 13.52 3.72 -9.94
C ILE A 187 14.75 4.45 -10.46
N VAL A 188 14.67 5.78 -10.57
CA VAL A 188 15.76 6.64 -11.04
C VAL A 188 16.28 7.49 -9.89
N ARG A 189 17.60 7.49 -9.69
CA ARG A 189 18.27 8.32 -8.68
C ARG A 189 17.98 9.81 -8.92
N GLY A 190 17.82 10.60 -7.86
CA GLY A 190 17.58 12.05 -7.99
C GLY A 190 18.85 12.88 -8.18
N VAL A 191 19.94 12.26 -8.60
CA VAL A 191 21.26 12.87 -8.79
C VAL A 191 21.75 12.53 -10.19
N GLY A 192 22.21 13.54 -10.93
CA GLY A 192 22.78 13.40 -12.26
C GLY A 192 24.24 12.95 -12.24
N GLU A 193 24.81 12.74 -13.42
CA GLU A 193 26.23 12.37 -13.59
C GLU A 193 27.19 13.43 -13.03
N ASP A 194 26.79 14.70 -13.06
CA ASP A 194 27.50 15.85 -12.49
C ASP A 194 27.47 15.89 -10.96
N GLY A 195 26.85 14.91 -10.30
CA GLY A 195 26.65 14.87 -8.85
C GLY A 195 25.60 15.86 -8.34
N GLN A 196 24.96 16.64 -9.22
CA GLN A 196 23.94 17.62 -8.85
C GLN A 196 22.55 16.99 -8.80
N ASN A 197 21.62 17.68 -8.13
CA ASN A 197 20.22 17.24 -8.08
C ASN A 197 19.60 17.21 -9.48
N LEU A 198 19.15 16.03 -9.89
CA LEU A 198 18.42 15.83 -11.14
C LEU A 198 17.01 16.45 -11.03
N VAL A 199 16.73 17.43 -11.88
CA VAL A 199 15.42 18.06 -12.01
C VAL A 199 14.87 17.83 -13.42
N ILE A 200 13.80 17.04 -13.50
CA ILE A 200 13.10 16.73 -14.75
C ILE A 200 11.90 17.67 -14.89
N SER A 201 11.70 18.24 -16.08
CA SER A 201 10.56 19.12 -16.34
C SER A 201 9.22 18.39 -16.21
N ARG A 202 8.18 19.10 -15.75
CA ARG A 202 6.83 18.55 -15.60
C ARG A 202 6.26 18.06 -16.94
N ASP A 203 6.50 18.80 -18.02
CA ASP A 203 6.03 18.46 -19.37
C ASP A 203 6.66 17.14 -19.84
N TYR A 204 7.96 16.94 -19.59
CA TYR A 204 8.63 15.69 -19.93
C TYR A 204 8.11 14.50 -19.13
N ILE A 205 7.86 14.66 -17.81
CA ILE A 205 7.26 13.61 -16.99
C ILE A 205 5.82 13.30 -17.45
N GLY A 206 5.03 14.33 -17.73
CA GLY A 206 3.60 14.21 -18.03
C GLY A 206 3.31 13.66 -19.43
N GLU A 207 4.13 14.03 -20.42
CA GLU A 207 3.89 13.77 -21.84
C GLU A 207 5.13 13.21 -22.56
N GLY A 208 6.32 13.81 -22.35
CA GLY A 208 7.53 13.46 -23.11
C GLY A 208 7.96 11.99 -22.97
N LEU A 209 8.09 11.50 -21.74
CA LEU A 209 8.49 10.10 -21.48
C LEU A 209 7.45 9.11 -22.03
N ARG A 210 6.15 9.45 -21.89
CA ARG A 210 5.06 8.65 -22.47
C ARG A 210 5.14 8.63 -23.99
N ALA A 211 5.46 9.75 -24.62
CA ALA A 211 5.60 9.84 -26.06
C ALA A 211 6.76 8.97 -26.57
N GLN A 212 7.91 9.01 -25.90
CA GLN A 212 9.05 8.12 -26.23
C GLN A 212 8.68 6.64 -26.11
N ALA A 213 8.01 6.26 -25.01
CA ALA A 213 7.56 4.89 -24.82
C ALA A 213 6.60 4.42 -25.93
N ARG A 214 5.63 5.27 -26.31
CA ARG A 214 4.71 4.98 -27.42
C ARG A 214 5.44 4.83 -28.75
N GLU A 215 6.45 5.65 -29.02
CA GLU A 215 7.24 5.56 -30.26
C GLU A 215 8.00 4.22 -30.33
N ILE A 216 8.63 3.78 -29.23
CA ILE A 216 9.36 2.49 -29.18
C ILE A 216 8.39 1.32 -29.45
N VAL A 217 7.27 1.26 -28.73
CA VAL A 217 6.29 0.17 -28.90
C VAL A 217 5.66 0.20 -30.30
N THR A 218 5.37 1.39 -30.83
CA THR A 218 4.81 1.54 -32.20
C THR A 218 5.80 1.07 -33.26
N ARG A 219 7.10 1.28 -33.06
CA ARG A 219 8.13 0.81 -34.00
C ARG A 219 8.27 -0.72 -33.97
N GLU A 220 8.08 -1.35 -32.81
CA GLU A 220 8.15 -2.81 -32.66
C GLU A 220 6.87 -3.50 -33.17
N LEU A 221 5.69 -3.05 -32.75
CA LEU A 221 4.41 -3.69 -33.01
C LEU A 221 3.63 -3.10 -34.19
N GLY A 222 4.18 -2.07 -34.85
CA GLY A 222 3.48 -1.30 -35.86
C GLY A 222 2.36 -0.41 -35.31
N LEU A 223 1.69 0.29 -36.23
CA LEU A 223 0.50 1.09 -35.95
C LEU A 223 -0.71 0.19 -35.62
N ARG A 224 -1.61 0.69 -34.78
CA ARG A 224 -2.89 0.03 -34.48
C ARG A 224 -3.77 -0.06 -35.74
N SER A 225 -4.33 -1.22 -35.98
CA SER A 225 -5.33 -1.45 -37.03
C SER A 225 -6.70 -0.85 -36.64
N ASP A 226 -7.62 -0.69 -37.60
CA ASP A 226 -8.98 -0.23 -37.27
C ASP A 226 -9.73 -1.26 -36.42
N LEU A 227 -9.39 -2.54 -36.60
CA LEU A 227 -9.90 -3.62 -35.77
C LEU A 227 -9.38 -3.51 -34.33
N ASP A 228 -8.09 -3.23 -34.14
CA ASP A 228 -7.49 -3.07 -32.81
C ASP A 228 -8.15 -1.90 -32.05
N ILE A 229 -8.33 -0.77 -32.74
CA ILE A 229 -8.96 0.43 -32.17
C ILE A 229 -10.40 0.13 -31.77
N ARG A 230 -11.17 -0.51 -32.67
CA ARG A 230 -12.57 -0.85 -32.40
C ARG A 230 -12.72 -1.82 -31.23
N GLN A 231 -11.93 -2.89 -31.20
CA GLN A 231 -11.96 -3.86 -30.09
C GLN A 231 -11.56 -3.20 -28.76
N SER A 232 -10.58 -2.29 -28.76
CA SER A 232 -10.21 -1.54 -27.54
C SER A 232 -11.35 -0.65 -27.06
N LEU A 233 -12.07 0.03 -27.96
CA LEU A 233 -13.22 0.87 -27.61
C LEU A 233 -14.45 0.04 -27.17
N GLU A 234 -14.72 -1.10 -27.81
CA GLU A 234 -15.79 -2.03 -27.43
C GLU A 234 -15.63 -2.50 -25.97
N ARG A 235 -14.42 -2.88 -25.56
CA ARG A 235 -14.12 -3.25 -24.16
C ARG A 235 -14.32 -2.12 -23.16
N GLN A 236 -14.30 -0.86 -23.61
CA GLN A 236 -14.46 0.31 -22.74
C GLN A 236 -15.92 0.65 -22.46
N VAL A 237 -16.87 0.21 -23.29
CA VAL A 237 -18.31 0.51 -23.14
C VAL A 237 -18.81 0.08 -21.76
N GLU A 238 -18.60 -1.18 -21.39
CA GLU A 238 -19.07 -1.76 -20.12
C GLU A 238 -18.12 -1.54 -18.93
N ALA A 239 -16.93 -0.96 -19.16
CA ALA A 239 -15.88 -0.92 -18.15
C ALA A 239 -16.21 0.06 -17.00
N GLU A 240 -16.20 -0.42 -15.76
CA GLU A 240 -16.44 0.41 -14.55
C GLU A 240 -15.21 1.20 -14.11
N ARG A 241 -14.55 1.87 -15.07
CA ARG A 241 -13.35 2.71 -14.87
C ARG A 241 -13.35 3.89 -15.82
N TRP A 242 -12.52 4.91 -15.56
CA TRP A 242 -12.37 6.05 -16.46
C TRP A 242 -11.64 5.68 -17.77
N THR A 243 -12.35 5.78 -18.89
CA THR A 243 -11.93 5.27 -20.21
C THR A 243 -11.53 6.38 -21.19
N GLU A 244 -11.06 6.01 -22.39
CA GLU A 244 -10.76 6.96 -23.47
C GLU A 244 -12.04 7.62 -23.98
N ILE A 245 -13.12 6.84 -24.12
CA ILE A 245 -14.45 7.36 -24.48
C ILE A 245 -14.85 8.47 -23.49
N ASP A 246 -14.71 8.24 -22.20
CA ASP A 246 -15.08 9.24 -21.17
C ASP A 246 -14.23 10.53 -21.28
N ARG A 247 -12.95 10.43 -21.66
CA ARG A 247 -12.08 11.60 -21.89
C ARG A 247 -12.51 12.39 -23.12
N ASP A 248 -12.99 11.72 -24.16
CA ASP A 248 -13.48 12.37 -25.37
C ASP A 248 -14.84 13.05 -25.14
N LEU A 249 -15.76 12.35 -24.49
CA LEU A 249 -17.05 12.89 -24.04
C LEU A 249 -16.85 14.11 -23.12
N SER A 250 -15.94 14.03 -22.15
CA SER A 250 -15.64 15.14 -21.24
C SER A 250 -15.03 16.34 -21.96
N ARG A 251 -14.15 16.14 -22.96
CA ARG A 251 -13.63 17.23 -23.80
C ARG A 251 -14.71 17.89 -24.63
N THR A 252 -15.63 17.10 -25.19
CA THR A 252 -16.79 17.59 -25.93
C THR A 252 -17.68 18.44 -25.02
N LEU A 253 -18.03 17.93 -23.83
CA LEU A 253 -18.80 18.66 -22.82
C LEU A 253 -18.14 19.98 -22.41
N GLN A 254 -16.82 20.00 -22.22
CA GLN A 254 -16.08 21.21 -21.86
C GLN A 254 -16.06 22.26 -22.98
N ARG A 255 -16.04 21.81 -24.24
CA ARG A 255 -16.04 22.69 -25.42
C ARG A 255 -17.43 23.25 -25.71
N ASP A 256 -18.44 22.38 -25.68
CA ASP A 256 -19.77 22.63 -26.25
C ASP A 256 -20.86 22.81 -25.18
N GLY A 257 -20.55 22.55 -23.90
CA GLY A 257 -21.49 22.63 -22.78
C GLY A 257 -22.47 21.45 -22.68
N VAL A 258 -22.63 20.68 -23.77
CA VAL A 258 -23.45 19.48 -23.86
C VAL A 258 -22.76 18.45 -24.75
N ILE A 259 -23.04 17.17 -24.54
CA ILE A 259 -22.63 16.09 -25.44
C ILE A 259 -23.80 15.82 -26.38
N ASN A 260 -23.71 16.28 -27.62
CA ASN A 260 -24.73 16.02 -28.62
C ASN A 260 -24.43 14.73 -29.39
N MET A 261 -25.31 13.76 -29.22
CA MET A 261 -25.36 12.46 -29.88
C MET A 261 -26.67 12.26 -30.67
N ALA A 262 -27.44 13.32 -30.91
CA ALA A 262 -28.62 13.22 -31.77
C ALA A 262 -28.17 12.81 -33.20
N PRO A 263 -28.85 11.85 -33.84
CA PRO A 263 -28.50 11.42 -35.19
C PRO A 263 -28.71 12.57 -36.18
N GLU A 264 -27.69 12.86 -36.99
CA GLU A 264 -27.82 13.84 -38.06
C GLU A 264 -28.76 13.30 -39.16
N PRO A 265 -29.75 14.09 -39.62
CA PRO A 265 -30.67 13.65 -40.66
C PRO A 265 -29.92 13.23 -41.94
N GLY A 266 -30.11 11.99 -42.38
CA GLY A 266 -29.49 11.45 -43.59
C GLY A 266 -28.08 10.86 -43.42
N VAL A 267 -27.48 10.96 -42.22
CA VAL A 267 -26.17 10.38 -41.91
C VAL A 267 -26.37 9.12 -41.08
N ARG A 268 -25.86 7.97 -41.55
CA ARG A 268 -25.87 6.74 -40.73
C ARG A 268 -24.84 6.90 -39.60
N PRO A 269 -25.20 6.63 -38.34
CA PRO A 269 -24.25 6.61 -37.23
C PRO A 269 -23.11 5.65 -37.55
N ASP A 270 -21.88 6.10 -37.38
CA ASP A 270 -20.72 5.24 -37.51
C ASP A 270 -20.58 4.30 -36.29
N GLY A 271 -19.64 3.35 -36.38
CA GLY A 271 -19.38 2.42 -35.28
C GLY A 271 -18.94 3.15 -34.00
N GLU A 272 -18.24 4.27 -34.12
CA GLU A 272 -17.75 5.02 -32.96
C GLU A 272 -18.90 5.74 -32.22
N HIS A 273 -19.86 6.29 -32.95
CA HIS A 273 -21.10 6.86 -32.40
C HIS A 273 -21.85 5.83 -31.56
N THR A 274 -21.98 4.60 -32.09
CA THR A 274 -22.65 3.50 -31.38
C THR A 274 -21.96 3.17 -30.05
N LEU A 275 -20.63 3.14 -30.04
CA LEU A 275 -19.84 2.87 -28.82
C LEU A 275 -19.96 4.01 -27.80
N ARG A 276 -19.93 5.27 -28.24
CA ARG A 276 -20.14 6.45 -27.38
C ARG A 276 -21.54 6.46 -26.76
N MET A 277 -22.57 6.13 -27.54
CA MET A 277 -23.94 6.01 -27.03
C MET A 277 -24.10 4.87 -26.03
N GLY A 278 -23.55 3.69 -26.34
CA GLY A 278 -23.53 2.57 -25.40
C GLY A 278 -22.84 2.96 -24.08
N ARG A 279 -21.71 3.67 -24.18
CA ARG A 279 -21.00 4.17 -23.00
C ARG A 279 -21.83 5.16 -22.18
N LEU A 280 -22.50 6.13 -22.82
CA LEU A 280 -23.37 7.08 -22.12
C LEU A 280 -24.53 6.38 -21.38
N ARG A 281 -25.16 5.39 -22.01
CA ARG A 281 -26.20 4.56 -21.37
C ARG A 281 -25.65 3.77 -20.19
N LYS A 282 -24.44 3.23 -20.28
CA LYS A 282 -23.76 2.59 -19.14
C LYS A 282 -23.54 3.59 -17.99
N LEU A 283 -23.04 4.79 -18.29
CA LEU A 283 -22.82 5.83 -17.29
C LEU A 283 -24.13 6.32 -16.65
N GLU A 284 -25.20 6.41 -17.42
CA GLU A 284 -26.55 6.71 -16.93
C GLU A 284 -27.04 5.67 -15.92
N GLY A 285 -26.86 4.38 -16.23
CA GLY A 285 -27.18 3.29 -15.30
C GLY A 285 -26.39 3.33 -13.99
N LEU A 286 -25.22 3.97 -13.99
CA LEU A 286 -24.38 4.21 -12.80
C LEU A 286 -24.68 5.57 -12.12
N GLY A 287 -25.60 6.37 -12.67
CA GLY A 287 -25.90 7.73 -12.19
C GLY A 287 -24.81 8.77 -12.48
N LEU A 288 -23.89 8.50 -13.41
CA LEU A 288 -22.74 9.35 -13.74
C LEU A 288 -22.93 10.15 -15.04
N ALA A 289 -24.00 9.89 -15.77
CA ALA A 289 -24.44 10.67 -16.93
C ALA A 289 -25.97 10.82 -16.90
N SER A 290 -26.49 11.81 -17.61
CA SER A 290 -27.93 11.99 -17.79
C SER A 290 -28.26 12.57 -19.16
N GLU A 291 -29.35 12.10 -19.76
CA GLU A 291 -29.94 12.66 -20.97
C GLU A 291 -30.83 13.85 -20.58
N ILE A 292 -30.43 15.06 -20.97
CA ILE A 292 -31.16 16.30 -20.66
C ILE A 292 -32.19 16.66 -21.72
N ALA A 293 -32.02 16.16 -22.94
CA ALA A 293 -32.95 16.23 -24.06
C ALA A 293 -32.63 15.09 -25.04
N PRO A 294 -33.52 14.71 -25.97
CA PRO A 294 -33.27 13.61 -26.89
C PRO A 294 -31.93 13.72 -27.62
N GLY A 295 -31.03 12.76 -27.37
CA GLY A 295 -29.68 12.74 -27.92
C GLY A 295 -28.71 13.75 -27.30
N GLN A 296 -29.10 14.53 -26.29
CA GLN A 296 -28.26 15.52 -25.61
C GLN A 296 -27.97 15.09 -24.18
N TRP A 297 -26.69 14.98 -23.86
CA TRP A 297 -26.20 14.36 -22.63
C TRP A 297 -25.31 15.29 -21.83
N THR A 298 -25.30 15.08 -20.52
CA THR A 298 -24.33 15.68 -19.61
C THR A 298 -23.71 14.62 -18.70
N LEU A 299 -22.53 14.90 -18.16
CA LEU A 299 -21.84 14.06 -17.18
C LEU A 299 -22.02 14.67 -15.78
N ALA A 300 -22.11 13.82 -14.77
CA ALA A 300 -22.06 14.26 -13.38
C ALA A 300 -20.72 14.97 -13.10
N GLY A 301 -20.74 16.01 -12.24
CA GLY A 301 -19.56 16.81 -11.93
C GLY A 301 -18.42 15.99 -11.27
N ASP A 302 -18.77 14.87 -10.65
CA ASP A 302 -17.88 13.91 -10.01
C ASP A 302 -17.76 12.59 -10.78
N ALA A 303 -18.26 12.49 -12.03
CA ALA A 303 -18.24 11.25 -12.82
C ALA A 303 -16.86 10.58 -12.89
N GLN A 304 -15.80 11.40 -13.04
CA GLN A 304 -14.43 10.89 -13.05
C GLN A 304 -13.99 10.34 -11.69
N ALA A 305 -14.42 10.96 -10.59
CA ALA A 305 -14.11 10.47 -9.24
C ALA A 305 -14.90 9.18 -8.95
N GLY A 306 -16.19 9.14 -9.28
CA GLY A 306 -17.04 7.96 -9.11
C GLY A 306 -16.53 6.73 -9.88
N LEU A 307 -16.16 6.89 -11.16
CA LEU A 307 -15.56 5.78 -11.93
C LEU A 307 -14.20 5.33 -11.41
N ARG A 308 -13.43 6.21 -10.77
CA ARG A 308 -12.15 5.82 -10.14
C ARG A 308 -12.41 5.01 -8.87
N GLU A 309 -13.40 5.39 -8.07
CA GLU A 309 -13.80 4.67 -6.87
C GLU A 309 -14.37 3.28 -7.21
N LEU A 310 -15.23 3.18 -8.24
CA LEU A 310 -15.73 1.90 -8.74
C LEU A 310 -14.60 0.97 -9.22
N ALA A 311 -13.66 1.52 -9.99
CA ALA A 311 -12.49 0.76 -10.45
C ALA A 311 -11.65 0.24 -9.27
N GLU A 312 -11.35 1.11 -8.29
CA GLU A 312 -10.59 0.73 -7.09
C GLU A 312 -11.34 -0.34 -6.29
N ARG A 313 -12.66 -0.20 -6.13
CA ARG A 313 -13.51 -1.18 -5.45
C ARG A 313 -13.44 -2.54 -6.13
N GLY A 314 -13.58 -2.58 -7.46
CA GLY A 314 -13.46 -3.80 -8.26
C GLY A 314 -12.10 -4.47 -8.11
N ASP A 315 -11.01 -3.69 -8.14
CA ASP A 315 -9.65 -4.18 -7.97
C ASP A 315 -9.42 -4.78 -6.57
N ILE A 316 -9.97 -4.18 -5.51
CA ILE A 316 -9.90 -4.72 -4.15
C ILE A 316 -10.67 -6.05 -4.07
N ILE A 317 -11.88 -6.13 -4.62
CA ILE A 317 -12.69 -7.36 -4.58
C ILE A 317 -12.00 -8.50 -5.31
N LYS A 318 -11.48 -8.25 -6.53
CA LYS A 318 -10.69 -9.24 -7.30
C LYS A 318 -9.50 -9.74 -6.49
N ARG A 319 -8.78 -8.83 -5.84
CA ARG A 319 -7.61 -9.15 -5.01
C ARG A 319 -7.98 -10.00 -3.80
N MET A 320 -9.04 -9.63 -3.09
CA MET A 320 -9.56 -10.43 -1.98
C MET A 320 -9.94 -11.82 -2.45
N HIS A 321 -10.72 -11.93 -3.53
CA HIS A 321 -11.13 -13.22 -4.07
C HIS A 321 -9.93 -14.11 -4.44
N LYS A 322 -8.94 -13.55 -5.14
CA LYS A 322 -7.70 -14.27 -5.49
C LYS A 322 -6.94 -14.74 -4.24
N ALA A 323 -6.67 -13.83 -3.30
CA ALA A 323 -5.93 -14.16 -2.08
C ALA A 323 -6.61 -15.23 -1.21
N MET A 324 -7.95 -15.24 -1.19
CA MET A 324 -8.75 -16.24 -0.49
C MET A 324 -8.73 -17.59 -1.22
N SER A 325 -8.90 -17.58 -2.54
CA SER A 325 -8.88 -18.78 -3.40
C SER A 325 -7.52 -19.48 -3.39
N ASP A 326 -6.43 -18.72 -3.45
CA ASP A 326 -5.05 -19.23 -3.38
C ASP A 326 -4.76 -19.99 -2.07
N ARG A 327 -5.59 -19.78 -1.04
CA ARG A 327 -5.50 -20.46 0.27
C ARG A 327 -6.62 -21.47 0.51
N GLY A 328 -7.48 -21.72 -0.48
CA GLY A 328 -8.63 -22.60 -0.33
C GLY A 328 -9.65 -22.10 0.69
N ILE A 329 -9.70 -20.79 0.94
CA ILE A 329 -10.67 -20.20 1.88
C ILE A 329 -11.88 -19.72 1.08
N ASP A 330 -13.02 -20.39 1.25
CA ASP A 330 -14.27 -19.97 0.64
C ASP A 330 -15.02 -18.97 1.54
N ARG A 331 -15.24 -17.77 1.02
CA ARG A 331 -16.06 -16.71 1.64
C ARG A 331 -16.87 -16.03 0.54
N GLY A 332 -18.18 -15.86 0.77
CA GLY A 332 -19.03 -15.11 -0.15
C GLY A 332 -18.67 -13.62 -0.18
N ALA A 333 -18.75 -12.98 -1.35
CA ALA A 333 -18.43 -11.55 -1.50
C ALA A 333 -19.24 -10.62 -0.58
N ALA A 334 -20.41 -11.06 -0.11
CA ALA A 334 -21.22 -10.33 0.86
C ALA A 334 -20.56 -10.17 2.24
N SER A 335 -19.56 -10.99 2.59
CA SER A 335 -18.81 -10.85 3.84
C SER A 335 -17.62 -9.89 3.73
N TYR A 336 -17.35 -9.33 2.54
CA TYR A 336 -16.20 -8.47 2.32
C TYR A 336 -16.44 -7.04 2.82
N VAL A 337 -15.49 -6.54 3.60
CA VAL A 337 -15.45 -5.17 4.11
C VAL A 337 -14.23 -4.49 3.48
N LEU A 338 -14.49 -3.55 2.56
CA LEU A 338 -13.43 -2.91 1.76
C LEU A 338 -12.78 -1.72 2.48
N ASP A 339 -13.56 -1.07 3.35
CA ASP A 339 -13.13 0.01 4.24
C ASP A 339 -13.60 -0.33 5.66
N ALA A 340 -12.69 -0.91 6.44
CA ALA A 340 -12.96 -1.25 7.83
C ALA A 340 -13.22 0.01 8.67
N ASP A 341 -14.25 -0.04 9.53
CA ASP A 341 -14.55 1.05 10.46
C ASP A 341 -13.35 1.26 11.42
N PRO A 342 -12.73 2.45 11.46
CA PRO A 342 -11.64 2.76 12.37
C PRO A 342 -11.99 2.68 13.85
N ALA A 343 -13.27 2.52 14.22
CA ALA A 343 -13.69 2.36 15.60
C ALA A 343 -13.70 0.91 16.09
N GLN A 344 -13.69 -0.08 15.19
CA GLN A 344 -13.83 -1.49 15.55
C GLN A 344 -12.51 -2.25 15.45
N PRO A 345 -12.05 -2.92 16.52
CA PRO A 345 -10.86 -3.76 16.44
C PRO A 345 -11.15 -4.97 15.56
N VAL A 346 -10.29 -5.21 14.57
CA VAL A 346 -10.38 -6.39 13.70
C VAL A 346 -9.36 -7.41 14.18
N VAL A 347 -9.82 -8.56 14.68
CA VAL A 347 -8.97 -9.69 15.05
C VAL A 347 -9.23 -10.83 14.08
N GLY A 348 -8.19 -11.46 13.55
CA GLY A 348 -8.37 -12.54 12.57
C GLY A 348 -7.07 -13.12 12.04
N ARG A 349 -7.23 -14.07 11.13
CA ARG A 349 -6.11 -14.66 10.38
C ARG A 349 -5.70 -13.73 9.25
N LEU A 350 -4.40 -13.41 9.15
CA LEU A 350 -3.86 -12.70 8.00
C LEU A 350 -3.91 -13.61 6.76
N VAL A 351 -4.65 -13.19 5.74
CA VAL A 351 -4.76 -13.93 4.47
C VAL A 351 -3.66 -13.47 3.51
N ASP A 352 -3.50 -12.16 3.36
CA ASP A 352 -2.51 -11.59 2.46
C ASP A 352 -2.14 -10.16 2.88
N ARG A 353 -1.00 -9.68 2.41
CA ARG A 353 -0.57 -8.29 2.55
C ARG A 353 0.27 -7.86 1.36
N GLY A 354 0.18 -6.60 0.98
CA GLY A 354 1.00 -6.07 -0.10
C GLY A 354 0.90 -4.56 -0.25
N LEU A 355 1.15 -4.04 -1.45
CA LEU A 355 0.93 -2.64 -1.81
C LEU A 355 -0.41 -2.49 -2.54
N HIS A 356 -1.19 -1.48 -2.16
CA HIS A 356 -2.31 -1.01 -2.99
C HIS A 356 -1.91 0.19 -3.84
N ASP A 357 -0.83 0.89 -3.47
CA ASP A 357 -0.24 1.96 -4.26
C ASP A 357 1.29 1.84 -4.22
N GLU A 358 1.83 1.27 -5.29
CA GLU A 358 3.25 0.99 -5.44
C GLU A 358 4.09 2.26 -5.63
N LEU A 359 3.50 3.32 -6.20
CA LEU A 359 4.20 4.61 -6.31
C LEU A 359 4.33 5.24 -4.94
N THR A 360 3.27 5.16 -4.12
CA THR A 360 3.29 5.81 -2.81
C THR A 360 3.91 4.98 -1.70
N GLY A 361 3.96 3.66 -1.88
CA GLY A 361 4.35 2.71 -0.83
C GLY A 361 3.20 2.44 0.15
N GLY A 362 1.96 2.72 -0.22
CA GLY A 362 0.77 2.44 0.59
C GLY A 362 0.50 0.94 0.64
N GLY A 363 0.51 0.37 1.84
CA GLY A 363 0.32 -1.06 2.08
C GLY A 363 -1.15 -1.43 2.27
N TYR A 364 -1.51 -2.69 2.03
CA TYR A 364 -2.79 -3.26 2.46
C TYR A 364 -2.56 -4.57 3.21
N ALA A 365 -3.58 -4.99 3.95
CA ALA A 365 -3.71 -6.35 4.46
C ALA A 365 -5.14 -6.86 4.27
N ILE A 366 -5.27 -8.15 4.06
CA ILE A 366 -6.55 -8.88 4.04
C ILE A 366 -6.59 -9.76 5.28
N VAL A 367 -7.60 -9.56 6.11
CA VAL A 367 -7.78 -10.30 7.38
C VAL A 367 -9.12 -11.02 7.35
N ASP A 368 -9.10 -12.34 7.51
CA ASP A 368 -10.29 -13.17 7.72
C ASP A 368 -10.64 -13.10 9.21
N GLY A 369 -11.65 -12.28 9.53
CA GLY A 369 -11.98 -11.84 10.87
C GLY A 369 -12.77 -12.88 11.65
N ILE A 370 -12.56 -12.89 12.98
CA ILE A 370 -13.33 -13.74 13.90
C ILE A 370 -14.80 -13.32 14.01
N ASP A 371 -15.14 -12.14 13.49
CA ASP A 371 -16.50 -11.60 13.34
C ASP A 371 -17.25 -12.23 12.15
N GLY A 372 -16.57 -13.06 11.35
CA GLY A 372 -17.12 -13.72 10.15
C GLY A 372 -17.07 -12.85 8.90
N ARG A 373 -16.38 -11.70 8.94
CA ARG A 373 -16.17 -10.82 7.78
C ARG A 373 -14.72 -10.89 7.32
N THR A 374 -14.50 -10.60 6.04
CA THR A 374 -13.15 -10.49 5.47
C THR A 374 -12.84 -9.02 5.23
N HIS A 375 -11.81 -8.51 5.90
CA HIS A 375 -11.50 -7.09 5.93
C HIS A 375 -10.31 -6.78 5.04
N HIS A 376 -10.47 -5.84 4.12
CA HIS A 376 -9.37 -5.18 3.44
C HIS A 376 -9.02 -3.89 4.19
N ILE A 377 -7.77 -3.80 4.64
CA ILE A 377 -7.29 -2.71 5.49
C ILE A 377 -6.18 -1.99 4.76
N ARG A 378 -6.33 -0.67 4.56
CA ARG A 378 -5.31 0.19 3.94
C ARG A 378 -4.38 0.80 4.98
N PHE A 379 -3.10 0.90 4.64
CA PHE A 379 -2.05 1.45 5.47
C PHE A 379 -1.30 2.53 4.71
N SER A 380 -0.94 3.60 5.42
CA SER A 380 -0.14 4.68 4.83
C SER A 380 1.29 4.26 4.46
N ASP A 381 1.76 3.11 4.96
CA ASP A 381 3.13 2.66 4.87
C ASP A 381 3.18 1.14 4.67
N ILE A 382 4.12 0.67 3.86
CA ILE A 382 4.35 -0.75 3.54
C ILE A 382 4.84 -1.54 4.76
N GLU A 383 5.50 -0.88 5.71
CA GLU A 383 6.01 -1.53 6.93
C GLU A 383 4.91 -1.65 8.01
N ALA A 384 3.79 -0.92 7.89
CA ALA A 384 2.74 -0.89 8.91
C ALA A 384 1.95 -2.21 9.11
N PRO A 385 1.75 -3.06 8.08
CA PRO A 385 1.27 -4.44 8.27
C PRO A 385 2.24 -5.34 9.05
N GLY A 386 3.48 -4.91 9.27
CA GLY A 386 4.53 -5.71 9.90
C GLY A 386 5.10 -6.80 8.99
N ASP A 387 5.89 -7.69 9.60
CA ASP A 387 6.59 -8.78 8.91
C ASP A 387 5.91 -10.15 9.08
N CYS A 388 4.69 -10.18 9.62
CA CYS A 388 3.96 -11.42 9.82
C CYS A 388 3.73 -12.16 8.51
N ARG A 389 3.77 -13.50 8.63
CA ARG A 389 3.47 -14.41 7.52
C ARG A 389 1.95 -14.58 7.43
N PRO A 390 1.41 -14.72 6.21
CA PRO A 390 0.03 -15.18 6.08
C PRO A 390 -0.23 -16.46 6.88
N GLY A 391 -1.42 -16.57 7.48
CA GLY A 391 -1.77 -17.59 8.46
C GLY A 391 -1.67 -17.10 9.91
N ALA A 392 -0.79 -16.15 10.20
CA ALA A 392 -0.64 -15.55 11.52
C ALA A 392 -1.94 -14.91 12.02
N ILE A 393 -2.15 -14.93 13.33
CA ILE A 393 -3.26 -14.22 13.97
C ILE A 393 -2.84 -12.79 14.27
N VAL A 394 -3.62 -11.83 13.75
CA VAL A 394 -3.32 -10.40 13.83
C VAL A 394 -4.51 -9.64 14.43
N GLU A 395 -4.19 -8.47 14.97
CA GLU A 395 -5.17 -7.50 15.47
C GLU A 395 -4.87 -6.13 14.86
N LEU A 396 -5.89 -5.54 14.23
CA LEU A 396 -5.85 -4.15 13.81
C LEU A 396 -5.92 -3.26 15.06
N ARG A 397 -4.86 -2.49 15.28
CA ARG A 397 -4.76 -1.54 16.38
C ARG A 397 -4.71 -0.11 15.88
N HIS A 398 -5.26 0.76 16.70
CA HIS A 398 -5.21 2.20 16.49
C HIS A 398 -4.36 2.85 17.58
N PHE A 399 -3.49 3.76 17.17
CA PHE A 399 -2.64 4.50 18.09
C PHE A 399 -2.45 5.93 17.57
N GLU A 400 -2.22 6.86 18.48
CA GLU A 400 -1.80 8.21 18.09
C GLU A 400 -0.27 8.25 18.00
N ASP A 401 0.24 8.78 16.88
CA ASP A 401 1.66 9.05 16.79
C ASP A 401 2.06 10.27 17.62
N ARG A 402 3.37 10.51 17.79
CA ARG A 402 3.91 11.67 18.53
C ARG A 402 3.42 13.04 18.03
N LYS A 403 2.76 13.10 16.87
CA LYS A 403 2.18 14.33 16.29
C LYS A 403 0.64 14.37 16.41
N GLY A 404 0.05 13.52 17.26
CA GLY A 404 -1.40 13.41 17.47
C GLY A 404 -2.16 12.85 16.28
N ARG A 405 -1.48 12.20 15.32
CA ARG A 405 -2.16 11.60 14.16
C ARG A 405 -2.55 10.18 14.47
N ARG A 406 -3.83 9.86 14.33
CA ARG A 406 -4.33 8.48 14.40
C ARG A 406 -3.68 7.63 13.30
N ARG A 407 -3.11 6.51 13.70
CA ARG A 407 -2.46 5.53 12.83
C ARG A 407 -3.03 4.16 13.09
N VAL A 408 -2.92 3.33 12.06
CA VAL A 408 -3.30 1.93 12.08
C VAL A 408 -2.06 1.07 11.90
N ALA A 409 -1.98 -0.04 12.63
CA ALA A 409 -0.97 -1.07 12.45
C ALA A 409 -1.57 -2.44 12.78
N LEU A 410 -1.00 -3.50 12.21
CA LEU A 410 -1.31 -4.86 12.60
C LEU A 410 -0.37 -5.29 13.73
N ALA A 411 -0.95 -5.59 14.89
CA ALA A 411 -0.25 -6.26 15.96
C ALA A 411 -0.35 -7.77 15.78
N VAL A 412 0.79 -8.44 15.77
CA VAL A 412 0.84 -9.91 15.71
C VAL A 412 0.45 -10.46 17.08
N ARG A 413 -0.62 -11.25 17.11
CA ARG A 413 -1.09 -11.97 18.31
C ARG A 413 -0.53 -13.39 18.36
N SER A 414 -0.32 -14.02 17.21
CA SER A 414 0.44 -15.25 17.06
C SER A 414 1.03 -15.32 15.65
N ASP A 415 2.30 -15.69 15.53
CA ASP A 415 2.92 -15.99 14.23
C ASP A 415 2.51 -17.37 13.69
N MET A 416 1.92 -18.22 14.53
CA MET A 416 1.47 -19.54 14.16
C MET A 416 0.08 -19.47 13.53
N ASP A 417 -0.15 -20.32 12.52
CA ASP A 417 -1.50 -20.56 12.04
C ASP A 417 -2.38 -21.23 13.11
N LEU A 418 -3.69 -21.21 12.88
CA LEU A 418 -4.68 -21.67 13.84
C LEU A 418 -4.52 -23.16 14.18
N SER A 419 -4.25 -24.00 13.18
CA SER A 419 -4.09 -25.45 13.35
C SER A 419 -2.86 -25.80 14.18
N ALA A 420 -1.73 -25.14 13.92
CA ALA A 420 -0.48 -25.38 14.61
C ALA A 420 -0.57 -25.03 16.10
N GLN A 421 -1.43 -24.08 16.47
CA GLN A 421 -1.66 -23.72 17.87
C GLN A 421 -2.32 -24.83 18.69
N VAL A 422 -3.13 -25.71 18.09
CA VAL A 422 -3.85 -26.77 18.83
C VAL A 422 -2.90 -27.68 19.60
N ARG A 423 -1.77 -28.06 19.00
CA ARG A 423 -0.77 -28.98 19.58
C ARG A 423 0.54 -28.29 19.97
N ALA A 424 0.55 -26.97 20.04
CA ALA A 424 1.77 -26.23 20.34
C ALA A 424 2.24 -26.49 21.79
N PRO A 425 3.56 -26.64 22.02
CA PRO A 425 4.10 -26.93 23.35
C PRO A 425 4.05 -25.72 24.31
N GLY A 426 3.90 -24.51 23.77
CA GLY A 426 3.88 -23.25 24.51
C GLY A 426 2.50 -22.59 24.62
N ALA A 427 2.48 -21.39 25.22
CA ALA A 427 1.26 -20.64 25.47
C ALA A 427 0.75 -19.92 24.20
N THR A 428 -0.36 -20.39 23.64
CA THR A 428 -0.89 -19.92 22.34
C THR A 428 -1.89 -18.78 22.46
N TRP A 429 -2.30 -18.22 21.32
CA TRP A 429 -3.38 -17.23 21.29
C TRP A 429 -4.73 -17.87 21.69
N LEU A 430 -4.95 -19.16 21.38
CA LEU A 430 -6.13 -19.92 21.81
C LEU A 430 -6.24 -19.98 23.34
N ASP A 431 -5.13 -20.22 24.04
CA ASP A 431 -5.10 -20.29 25.51
C ASP A 431 -5.49 -18.94 26.13
N ARG A 432 -4.93 -17.84 25.59
CA ARG A 432 -5.26 -16.47 26.03
C ARG A 432 -6.73 -16.13 25.76
N ARG A 433 -7.27 -16.58 24.63
CA ARG A 433 -8.68 -16.35 24.26
C ARG A 433 -9.63 -17.13 25.16
N ASN A 434 -9.32 -18.39 25.45
CA ASN A 434 -10.07 -19.25 26.39
C ASN A 434 -10.16 -18.65 27.80
N LEU A 435 -9.11 -17.94 28.23
CA LEU A 435 -9.04 -17.29 29.54
C LEU A 435 -9.60 -15.86 29.56
N SER A 436 -9.83 -15.25 28.39
CA SER A 436 -10.36 -13.88 28.29
C SER A 436 -11.88 -13.84 28.48
N GLY A 437 -12.39 -12.87 29.24
CA GLY A 437 -13.83 -12.64 29.42
C GLY A 437 -14.59 -12.32 28.12
N ASP A 438 -13.89 -11.72 27.14
CA ASP A 438 -14.42 -11.34 25.83
C ASP A 438 -14.46 -12.51 24.81
N GLY A 439 -14.19 -13.74 25.25
CA GLY A 439 -14.01 -14.93 24.41
C GLY A 439 -15.26 -15.45 23.68
N ARG A 440 -16.39 -14.74 23.71
CA ARG A 440 -17.69 -15.23 23.21
C ARG A 440 -18.20 -14.56 21.94
N ASP A 441 -17.61 -13.44 21.54
CA ASP A 441 -17.98 -12.76 20.29
C ASP A 441 -17.21 -13.39 19.11
N LEU A 442 -17.62 -14.60 18.73
CA LEU A 442 -17.16 -15.29 17.52
C LEU A 442 -18.33 -15.40 16.55
N GLY A 443 -18.19 -14.77 15.39
CA GLY A 443 -19.16 -14.86 14.29
C GLY A 443 -19.05 -16.15 13.48
N GLY A 444 -19.58 -16.12 12.27
CA GLY A 444 -19.44 -17.18 11.27
C GLY A 444 -18.02 -17.25 10.67
N GLY A 445 -17.83 -18.07 9.62
CA GLY A 445 -16.55 -18.17 8.92
C GLY A 445 -15.39 -18.54 9.84
N PHE A 446 -14.34 -17.71 9.86
CA PHE A 446 -13.16 -17.93 10.71
C PHE A 446 -13.49 -18.01 12.20
N GLY A 447 -14.53 -17.33 12.67
CA GLY A 447 -14.99 -17.44 14.06
C GLY A 447 -15.40 -18.88 14.44
N THR A 448 -15.93 -19.65 13.49
CA THR A 448 -16.29 -21.06 13.70
C THR A 448 -15.06 -21.96 13.70
N GLU A 449 -14.10 -21.71 12.82
CA GLU A 449 -12.79 -22.39 12.82
C GLU A 449 -12.07 -22.18 14.17
N VAL A 450 -12.06 -20.94 14.67
CA VAL A 450 -11.46 -20.60 15.96
C VAL A 450 -12.16 -21.33 17.11
N ARG A 451 -13.50 -21.39 17.12
CA ARG A 451 -14.26 -22.10 18.16
C ARG A 451 -13.87 -23.59 18.21
N ALA A 452 -13.78 -24.24 17.05
CA ALA A 452 -13.37 -25.64 16.95
C ALA A 452 -11.91 -25.84 17.42
N ALA A 453 -11.00 -24.95 17.02
CA ALA A 453 -9.61 -24.99 17.46
C ALA A 453 -9.44 -24.75 18.98
N MET A 454 -10.26 -23.88 19.57
CA MET A 454 -10.28 -23.65 21.03
C MET A 454 -10.71 -24.91 21.79
N GLU A 455 -11.71 -25.63 21.31
CA GLU A 455 -12.15 -26.91 21.89
C GLU A 455 -11.07 -27.99 21.75
N ALA A 456 -10.54 -28.19 20.54
CA ALA A 456 -9.47 -29.16 20.29
C ALA A 456 -8.19 -28.87 21.11
N ARG A 457 -7.82 -27.60 21.26
CA ARG A 457 -6.69 -27.18 22.12
C ARG A 457 -6.96 -27.52 23.57
N ALA A 458 -8.18 -27.32 24.03
CA ALA A 458 -8.55 -27.59 25.41
C ALA A 458 -8.60 -29.10 25.73
N GLU A 459 -9.01 -29.93 24.77
CA GLU A 459 -8.90 -31.40 24.86
C GLU A 459 -7.44 -31.84 24.93
N HIS A 460 -6.59 -31.32 24.04
CA HIS A 460 -5.15 -31.62 24.07
C HIS A 460 -4.49 -31.21 25.41
N LEU A 461 -4.84 -30.05 25.97
CA LEU A 461 -4.36 -29.66 27.30
C LEU A 461 -4.92 -30.54 28.42
N ALA A 462 -6.10 -31.15 28.24
CA ALA A 462 -6.63 -32.10 29.20
C ALA A 462 -5.84 -33.42 29.20
N ASP A 463 -5.42 -33.90 28.02
CA ASP A 463 -4.52 -35.05 27.89
C ASP A 463 -3.17 -34.79 28.60
N GLU A 464 -2.68 -33.55 28.57
CA GLU A 464 -1.48 -33.12 29.30
C GLU A 464 -1.71 -32.82 30.80
N GLN A 465 -2.92 -33.05 31.33
CA GLN A 465 -3.32 -32.74 32.71
C GLN A 465 -3.24 -31.24 33.07
N LEU A 466 -3.25 -30.36 32.06
CA LEU A 466 -3.26 -28.91 32.18
C LEU A 466 -4.67 -28.30 32.04
N ALA A 467 -5.67 -29.11 31.72
CA ALA A 467 -7.08 -28.77 31.76
C ALA A 467 -7.91 -29.96 32.26
N ARG A 468 -9.14 -29.71 32.72
CA ARG A 468 -10.12 -30.76 33.02
C ARG A 468 -11.51 -30.35 32.57
N ARG A 469 -12.26 -31.30 32.01
CA ARG A 469 -13.66 -31.08 31.63
C ARG A 469 -14.58 -31.35 32.82
N GLN A 470 -15.46 -30.41 33.13
CA GLN A 470 -16.55 -30.56 34.10
C GLN A 470 -17.87 -30.21 33.41
N GLY A 471 -18.55 -31.24 32.90
CA GLY A 471 -19.73 -31.06 32.04
C GLY A 471 -19.38 -30.26 30.78
N GLN A 472 -20.10 -29.17 30.54
CA GLN A 472 -19.84 -28.26 29.40
C GLN A 472 -18.72 -27.24 29.67
N ARG A 473 -18.18 -27.17 30.90
CA ARG A 473 -17.12 -26.20 31.24
C ARG A 473 -15.76 -26.88 31.21
N ILE A 474 -14.76 -26.14 30.76
CA ILE A 474 -13.36 -26.54 30.84
C ILE A 474 -12.70 -25.70 31.93
N ILE A 475 -12.00 -26.36 32.84
CA ILE A 475 -11.24 -25.73 33.91
C ILE A 475 -9.77 -25.92 33.60
N PHE A 476 -9.10 -24.82 33.28
CA PHE A 476 -7.66 -24.79 33.05
C PHE A 476 -6.88 -24.79 34.36
N ALA A 477 -5.68 -25.37 34.35
CA ALA A 477 -4.76 -25.34 35.47
C ALA A 477 -4.43 -23.90 35.88
N ARG A 478 -4.17 -23.69 37.18
CA ARG A 478 -3.69 -22.39 37.68
C ARG A 478 -2.35 -22.05 37.03
N ASN A 479 -2.14 -20.79 36.67
CA ASN A 479 -0.92 -20.32 36.00
C ASN A 479 -0.61 -21.08 34.70
N LEU A 480 -1.64 -21.50 33.95
CA LEU A 480 -1.50 -22.24 32.68
C LEU A 480 -0.51 -21.56 31.72
N LEU A 481 -0.72 -20.27 31.43
CA LEU A 481 0.08 -19.53 30.46
C LEU A 481 1.57 -19.48 30.84
N ASP A 482 1.87 -19.26 32.12
CA ASP A 482 3.24 -19.23 32.60
C ASP A 482 3.88 -20.62 32.58
N THR A 483 3.12 -21.66 32.92
CA THR A 483 3.59 -23.05 32.88
C THR A 483 3.96 -23.46 31.46
N LEU A 484 3.08 -23.21 30.48
CA LEU A 484 3.34 -23.50 29.07
C LEU A 484 4.53 -22.69 28.52
N LYS A 485 4.58 -21.39 28.83
CA LYS A 485 5.69 -20.52 28.42
C LYS A 485 7.04 -21.00 28.97
N ARG A 486 7.10 -21.37 30.25
CA ARG A 486 8.33 -21.89 30.86
C ARG A 486 8.76 -23.21 30.21
N ARG A 487 7.83 -24.16 30.03
CA ARG A 487 8.13 -25.45 29.37
C ARG A 487 8.74 -25.26 27.98
N GLU A 488 8.15 -24.38 27.17
CA GLU A 488 8.64 -24.10 25.82
C GLU A 488 10.03 -23.43 25.85
N LEU A 489 10.22 -22.40 26.68
CA LEU A 489 11.49 -21.70 26.81
C LEU A 489 12.60 -22.61 27.35
N ASP A 490 12.33 -23.45 28.34
CA ASP A 490 13.31 -24.38 28.90
C ASP A 490 13.74 -25.42 27.86
N THR A 491 12.81 -25.89 27.02
CA THR A 491 13.11 -26.83 25.93
C THR A 491 13.94 -26.14 24.85
N THR A 492 13.50 -24.98 24.36
CA THR A 492 14.23 -24.21 23.35
C THR A 492 15.62 -23.80 23.84
N ALA A 493 15.76 -23.43 25.11
CA ALA A 493 17.04 -23.07 25.68
C ALA A 493 18.00 -24.27 25.76
N LYS A 494 17.51 -25.49 26.05
CA LYS A 494 18.32 -26.71 26.02
C LYS A 494 18.81 -27.01 24.61
N ASP A 495 17.92 -26.94 23.63
CA ASP A 495 18.24 -27.21 22.23
C ASP A 495 19.29 -26.21 21.71
N LEU A 496 19.07 -24.91 21.94
CA LEU A 496 20.02 -23.87 21.57
C LEU A 496 21.36 -24.05 22.27
N SER A 497 21.35 -24.39 23.57
CA SER A 497 22.58 -24.61 24.34
C SER A 497 23.41 -25.77 23.78
N ALA A 498 22.74 -26.86 23.36
CA ALA A 498 23.39 -27.99 22.70
C ALA A 498 23.95 -27.63 21.31
N GLU A 499 23.26 -26.78 20.56
CA GLU A 499 23.67 -26.35 19.22
C GLU A 499 24.87 -25.38 19.25
N ILE A 500 24.83 -24.37 20.12
CA ILE A 500 25.79 -23.25 20.10
C ILE A 500 26.89 -23.38 21.17
N GLY A 501 26.77 -24.34 22.09
CA GLY A 501 27.73 -24.56 23.19
C GLY A 501 27.71 -23.50 24.31
N LEU A 502 26.75 -22.58 24.31
CA LEU A 502 26.61 -21.54 25.33
C LEU A 502 25.57 -21.95 26.39
N ARG A 503 25.81 -21.58 27.65
CA ARG A 503 24.86 -21.85 28.75
C ARG A 503 23.71 -20.85 28.75
N HIS A 504 22.48 -21.33 28.87
CA HIS A 504 21.32 -20.47 29.09
C HIS A 504 21.29 -19.92 30.53
N THR A 505 21.10 -18.61 30.66
CA THR A 505 20.90 -17.91 31.93
C THR A 505 19.54 -17.22 31.92
N PRO A 506 18.54 -17.70 32.68
CA PRO A 506 17.21 -17.07 32.71
C PRO A 506 17.28 -15.62 33.19
N SER A 507 16.47 -14.74 32.61
CA SER A 507 16.33 -13.35 33.07
C SER A 507 15.07 -13.18 33.94
N LYS A 508 15.23 -12.55 35.11
CA LYS A 508 14.12 -12.20 36.02
C LYS A 508 13.76 -10.73 35.93
N ALA A 509 12.55 -10.38 36.38
CA ALA A 509 12.12 -8.99 36.48
C ALA A 509 13.10 -8.18 37.36
N GLY A 510 13.48 -6.99 36.90
CA GLY A 510 14.45 -6.11 37.54
C GLY A 510 15.92 -6.41 37.18
N GLU A 511 16.22 -7.52 36.51
CA GLU A 511 17.59 -7.85 36.11
C GLU A 511 18.03 -7.08 34.85
N TYR A 512 19.32 -6.75 34.82
CA TYR A 512 19.97 -6.12 33.68
C TYR A 512 20.29 -7.16 32.62
N VAL A 513 19.97 -6.85 31.37
CA VAL A 513 20.24 -7.68 30.19
C VAL A 513 21.16 -6.89 29.29
N ALA A 514 22.35 -7.43 29.00
CA ALA A 514 23.30 -6.82 28.08
C ALA A 514 24.02 -7.87 27.24
N GLY A 515 24.21 -7.58 25.96
CA GLY A 515 24.82 -8.50 25.02
C GLY A 515 24.48 -8.18 23.57
N THR A 516 25.00 -9.02 22.68
CA THR A 516 24.73 -8.94 21.24
C THR A 516 23.43 -9.64 20.91
N VAL A 517 22.55 -8.98 20.15
CA VAL A 517 21.32 -9.62 19.63
C VAL A 517 21.72 -10.60 18.53
N ARG A 518 21.72 -11.90 18.84
CA ARG A 518 22.14 -12.95 17.90
C ARG A 518 21.07 -13.22 16.85
N GLN A 519 19.85 -13.46 17.31
CA GLN A 519 18.73 -13.84 16.45
C GLN A 519 17.38 -13.59 17.12
N ARG A 520 16.33 -13.64 16.31
CA ARG A 520 14.93 -13.61 16.75
C ARG A 520 14.35 -15.02 16.66
N LEU A 521 13.80 -15.49 17.77
CA LEU A 521 13.07 -16.76 17.87
C LEU A 521 11.57 -16.48 17.78
N THR A 522 10.86 -17.31 17.03
CA THR A 522 9.40 -17.24 16.88
C THR A 522 8.81 -18.50 17.51
N LEU A 523 8.26 -18.37 18.72
CA LEU A 523 7.74 -19.47 19.53
C LEU A 523 6.22 -19.34 19.68
N ALA A 524 5.54 -20.40 20.14
CA ALA A 524 4.11 -20.36 20.41
C ALA A 524 3.76 -19.30 21.45
N SER A 525 4.61 -19.17 22.48
CA SER A 525 4.48 -18.18 23.54
C SER A 525 4.74 -16.74 23.11
N GLY A 526 5.24 -16.52 21.89
CA GLY A 526 5.53 -15.20 21.32
C GLY A 526 6.93 -15.12 20.70
N ARG A 527 7.32 -13.90 20.32
CA ARG A 527 8.64 -13.62 19.77
C ARG A 527 9.65 -13.33 20.88
N PHE A 528 10.85 -13.89 20.76
CA PHE A 528 11.95 -13.69 21.71
C PHE A 528 13.23 -13.28 20.99
N ALA A 529 14.06 -12.48 21.65
CA ALA A 529 15.43 -12.20 21.26
C ALA A 529 16.37 -13.12 22.02
N MET A 530 17.34 -13.68 21.32
CA MET A 530 18.51 -14.32 21.92
C MET A 530 19.60 -13.27 22.11
N ILE A 531 19.94 -12.98 23.37
CA ILE A 531 21.00 -12.04 23.74
C ILE A 531 22.21 -12.83 24.19
N ASP A 532 23.32 -12.67 23.49
CA ASP A 532 24.60 -13.32 23.76
C ASP A 532 25.54 -12.35 24.50
N ASN A 533 25.94 -12.69 25.72
CA ASN A 533 26.82 -11.87 26.54
C ASN A 533 28.29 -12.35 26.55
N GLY A 534 28.63 -13.34 25.71
CA GLY A 534 29.97 -13.93 25.60
C GLY A 534 30.27 -15.04 26.64
N LEU A 535 29.52 -15.13 27.73
CA LEU A 535 29.65 -16.21 28.74
C LEU A 535 28.47 -17.18 28.71
N GLY A 536 27.36 -16.76 28.12
CA GLY A 536 26.11 -17.49 27.99
C GLY A 536 25.12 -16.69 27.16
N PHE A 537 23.87 -17.14 27.14
CA PHE A 537 22.80 -16.41 26.47
C PHE A 537 21.54 -16.30 27.32
N GLN A 538 20.73 -15.29 27.01
CA GLN A 538 19.44 -15.03 27.63
C GLN A 538 18.35 -14.98 26.55
N LEU A 539 17.17 -15.51 26.86
CA LEU A 539 15.97 -15.37 26.03
C LEU A 539 15.05 -14.33 26.63
N VAL A 540 14.86 -13.21 25.92
CA VAL A 540 14.03 -12.10 26.39
C VAL A 540 12.95 -11.75 25.37
N PRO A 541 11.77 -11.22 25.77
CA PRO A 541 10.72 -10.92 24.80
C PRO A 541 11.15 -9.90 23.75
N TRP A 542 10.76 -10.14 22.50
CA TRP A 542 11.09 -9.28 21.38
C TRP A 542 10.28 -7.98 21.42
N SER A 543 10.94 -6.85 21.10
CA SER A 543 10.27 -5.58 20.84
C SER A 543 10.66 -5.06 19.44
N PRO A 544 9.78 -4.32 18.74
CA PRO A 544 10.08 -3.78 17.41
C PRO A 544 11.34 -2.90 17.34
N SER A 545 11.76 -2.31 18.46
CA SER A 545 13.02 -1.57 18.55
C SER A 545 14.27 -2.40 18.24
N LEU A 546 14.18 -3.74 18.34
CA LEU A 546 15.26 -4.68 18.07
C LEU A 546 15.42 -5.06 16.60
N ASP A 547 14.44 -4.75 15.73
CA ASP A 547 14.46 -5.15 14.32
C ASP A 547 15.73 -4.67 13.57
N ARG A 548 16.33 -3.56 14.01
CA ARG A 548 17.58 -2.99 13.43
C ARG A 548 18.84 -3.23 14.27
N GLN A 549 18.74 -4.08 15.30
CA GLN A 549 19.78 -4.31 16.30
C GLN A 549 20.38 -5.73 16.27
N ILE A 550 19.93 -6.59 15.36
CA ILE A 550 20.56 -7.90 15.13
C ILE A 550 22.05 -7.68 14.78
N GLY A 551 22.93 -8.41 15.47
CA GLY A 551 24.38 -8.29 15.36
C GLY A 551 24.99 -7.13 16.16
N LYS A 552 24.19 -6.31 16.85
CA LYS A 552 24.67 -5.19 17.66
C LYS A 552 24.58 -5.49 19.14
N HIS A 553 25.52 -4.91 19.89
CA HIS A 553 25.51 -4.93 21.34
C HIS A 553 24.46 -3.94 21.88
N ILE A 554 23.60 -4.41 22.78
CA ILE A 554 22.54 -3.63 23.41
C ILE A 554 22.51 -3.89 24.91
N SER A 555 21.82 -3.02 25.64
CA SER A 555 21.51 -3.26 27.05
C SER A 555 20.12 -2.78 27.42
N GLY A 556 19.56 -3.31 28.51
CA GLY A 556 18.23 -2.99 29.00
C GLY A 556 17.91 -3.61 30.35
N VAL A 557 16.72 -3.34 30.86
CA VAL A 557 16.23 -3.88 32.14
C VAL A 557 14.92 -4.63 31.92
N MET A 558 14.82 -5.83 32.47
CA MET A 558 13.59 -6.62 32.46
C MET A 558 12.51 -5.96 33.32
N ARG A 559 11.32 -5.73 32.75
CA ARG A 559 10.17 -5.17 33.45
C ARG A 559 9.35 -6.27 34.13
N GLY A 560 8.58 -5.89 35.15
CA GLY A 560 7.65 -6.79 35.86
C GLY A 560 6.47 -7.28 35.03
N ASP A 561 6.14 -6.59 33.93
CA ASP A 561 5.12 -6.99 32.96
C ASP A 561 5.66 -7.99 31.90
N GLY A 562 6.92 -8.40 32.03
CA GLY A 562 7.61 -9.28 31.10
C GLY A 562 8.21 -8.59 29.87
N GLY A 563 8.11 -7.26 29.74
CA GLY A 563 8.81 -6.51 28.70
C GLY A 563 10.27 -6.22 29.03
N VAL A 564 10.99 -5.57 28.11
CA VAL A 564 12.35 -5.04 28.34
C VAL A 564 12.39 -3.56 28.00
N ASP A 565 12.88 -2.74 28.93
CA ASP A 565 13.19 -1.34 28.67
C ASP A 565 14.63 -1.23 28.13
N TRP A 566 14.76 -1.02 26.82
CA TRP A 566 16.05 -0.99 26.12
C TRP A 566 16.75 0.37 26.18
N SER A 567 18.03 0.35 26.52
CA SER A 567 18.98 1.46 26.39
C SER A 567 19.83 1.28 25.11
N LEU A 568 19.28 1.68 23.96
CA LEU A 568 19.97 1.58 22.68
C LEU A 568 20.98 2.73 22.52
N GLY A 569 22.17 2.60 23.09
CA GLY A 569 23.23 3.61 23.00
C GLY A 569 23.76 3.80 21.58
N ARG A 570 24.10 5.04 21.19
CA ARG A 570 25.04 5.28 20.08
C ARG A 570 26.39 4.72 20.51
N GLY A 571 26.96 3.80 19.73
CA GLY A 571 28.23 3.15 20.04
C GLY A 571 29.29 4.17 20.46
N ARG A 572 29.75 4.08 21.70
CA ARG A 572 31.10 4.53 22.06
C ARG A 572 32.02 3.42 21.58
N GLY A 573 32.74 3.66 20.49
CA GLY A 573 33.88 2.83 20.16
C GLY A 573 34.84 2.85 21.35
N LEU A 574 35.23 1.66 21.81
CA LEU A 574 36.38 1.52 22.68
C LEU A 574 37.59 1.93 21.85
N GLY A 575 38.12 3.13 22.12
CA GLY A 575 39.47 3.47 21.73
C GLY A 575 40.42 2.63 22.58
N LEU A 576 41.17 1.76 21.90
CA LEU A 576 42.54 1.43 22.26
C LEU A 576 43.41 1.84 21.08
#